data_AF-X1GP91-F1
#
_entry.id   AF-X1GP91-F1
#
_cell.length_a   1.000
_cell.length_b   1.000
_cell.length_c   1.000
_cell.angle_alpha   90.00
_cell.angle_beta   90.00
_cell.angle_gamma   90.00
#
_symmetry.space_group_name_H-M   'P 1'
#
loop_
_entity.id
_entity.type
_entity.pdbx_description
1 polymer ?
#
loop_
_entity_poly.entity_id
_entity_poly.type
_entity_poly.pdbx_seq_one_letter_code
_entity_poly.pdbx_strand_id
1 'polypeptide(L)'
;IIFLGSFLIGTGEVIIYASSYAIASNLIPEEIRARLFGVYNTTFFLSWGLACTIISGPLIDFLIGEGFGEIFAYQTAFLVGALITLIGLIIFLALEIWIKLKNNIVKK
;
A
#
# COMPACT_ATOMS: atom_id res chain seq x y z
N ILE A 1 -15.30 16.25 4.21
CA ILE A 1 -14.35 15.21 4.66
C ILE A 1 -13.96 14.27 3.51
N ILE A 2 -14.93 13.59 2.86
CA ILE A 2 -14.66 12.66 1.76
C ILE A 2 -13.81 13.30 0.63
N PHE A 3 -14.15 14.50 0.15
CA PHE A 3 -13.37 15.16 -0.92
C PHE A 3 -11.91 15.45 -0.55
N LEU A 4 -11.67 15.92 0.67
CA LEU A 4 -10.32 16.17 1.17
C LEU A 4 -9.55 14.86 1.32
N GLY A 5 -10.21 13.82 1.85
CA GLY A 5 -9.66 12.46 1.92
C GLY A 5 -9.26 11.94 0.54
N SER A 6 -10.17 12.01 -0.45
CA SER A 6 -9.90 11.58 -1.83
C SER A 6 -8.73 12.35 -2.47
N PHE A 7 -8.65 13.66 -2.25
CA PHE A 7 -7.53 14.47 -2.73
C PHE A 7 -6.20 14.04 -2.11
N LEU A 8 -6.17 13.82 -0.79
CA LEU A 8 -4.98 13.39 -0.08
C LEU A 8 -4.55 11.97 -0.46
N ILE A 9 -5.52 11.06 -0.66
CA ILE A 9 -5.28 9.71 -1.16
C ILE A 9 -4.57 9.79 -2.52
N GLY A 10 -5.17 10.47 -3.50
CA GLY A 10 -4.59 10.56 -4.84
C GLY A 10 -3.23 11.26 -4.86
N THR A 11 -3.07 12.33 -4.08
CA THR A 11 -1.77 13.03 -3.98
C THR A 11 -0.69 12.14 -3.39
N GLY A 12 -0.98 11.48 -2.27
CA GLY A 12 -0.04 10.59 -1.60
C GLY A 12 0.34 9.39 -2.48
N GLU A 13 -0.66 8.80 -3.14
CA GLU A 13 -0.50 7.67 -4.06
C GLU A 13 0.47 8.01 -5.20
N VAL A 14 0.26 9.14 -5.88
CA VAL A 14 1.12 9.58 -6.99
C VAL A 14 2.56 9.85 -6.52
N ILE A 15 2.76 10.53 -5.38
CA ILE A 15 4.09 10.83 -4.85
C ILE A 15 4.86 9.54 -4.54
N ILE A 16 4.20 8.61 -3.85
CA ILE A 16 4.81 7.34 -3.44
C ILE A 16 5.14 6.50 -4.67
N TYR A 17 4.21 6.37 -5.63
CA TYR A 17 4.44 5.57 -6.83
C TYR A 17 5.53 6.14 -7.72
N ALA A 18 5.49 7.43 -8.04
CA ALA A 18 6.49 8.06 -8.90
C ALA A 18 7.90 7.92 -8.29
N SER A 19 8.02 8.16 -6.98
CA SER A 19 9.30 8.05 -6.27
C SER A 19 9.78 6.60 -6.20
N SER A 20 8.89 5.65 -5.90
CA SER A 20 9.20 4.21 -5.84
C SER A 20 9.66 3.68 -7.20
N TYR A 21 8.98 4.08 -8.29
CA TYR A 21 9.36 3.74 -9.65
C TYR A 21 10.73 4.29 -10.04
N ALA A 22 11.02 5.54 -9.68
CA ALA A 22 12.32 6.15 -9.95
C ALA A 22 13.45 5.42 -9.20
N ILE A 23 13.23 5.05 -7.94
CA ILE A 23 14.18 4.25 -7.17
C ILE A 23 14.37 2.87 -7.81
N ALA A 24 13.28 2.16 -8.12
CA ALA A 24 13.33 0.84 -8.75
C ALA A 24 14.06 0.88 -10.10
N SER A 25 13.79 1.88 -10.96
CA SER A 25 14.45 2.03 -12.25
C SER A 25 15.97 2.22 -12.13
N ASN A 26 16.43 2.93 -11.11
CA ASN A 26 17.85 3.17 -10.88
C ASN A 26 18.57 1.96 -10.26
N LEU A 27 17.86 1.14 -9.47
CA LEU A 27 18.43 -0.04 -8.82
C LEU A 27 18.40 -1.30 -9.69
N ILE A 28 17.44 -1.39 -10.62
CA ILE A 28 17.25 -2.57 -11.45
C ILE A 28 18.30 -2.61 -12.60
N PRO A 29 19.11 -3.68 -12.70
CA PRO A 29 20.08 -3.85 -13.79
C PRO A 29 19.42 -3.92 -15.15
N GLU A 30 20.10 -3.43 -16.19
CA GLU A 30 19.57 -3.35 -17.57
C GLU A 30 19.24 -4.71 -18.15
N GLU A 31 20.06 -5.72 -17.88
CA GLU A 31 19.99 -7.04 -18.49
C GLU A 31 18.72 -7.80 -18.07
N ILE A 32 18.21 -7.52 -16.87
CA ILE A 32 17.02 -8.19 -16.29
C ILE A 32 15.88 -7.22 -16.01
N ARG A 33 15.94 -6.01 -16.59
CA ARG A 33 15.04 -4.91 -16.25
C ARG A 33 13.57 -5.25 -16.45
N ALA A 34 13.23 -5.85 -17.60
CA ALA A 34 11.86 -6.25 -17.91
C ALA A 34 11.30 -7.25 -16.87
N ARG A 35 12.11 -8.21 -16.42
CA ARG A 35 11.69 -9.22 -15.45
C ARG A 35 11.44 -8.60 -14.08
N LEU A 36 12.38 -7.79 -13.57
CA LEU A 36 12.25 -7.19 -12.24
C LEU A 36 11.14 -6.15 -12.18
N PHE A 37 10.95 -5.35 -13.24
CA PHE A 37 9.76 -4.50 -13.34
C PHE A 37 8.47 -5.31 -13.46
N GLY A 38 8.49 -6.47 -14.13
CA GLY A 38 7.37 -7.40 -14.13
C GLY A 38 6.99 -7.85 -12.72
N VAL A 39 7.97 -8.22 -11.89
CA VAL A 39 7.73 -8.59 -10.48
C VAL A 39 7.21 -7.40 -9.68
N TYR A 40 7.85 -6.23 -9.79
CA TYR A 40 7.42 -5.00 -9.12
C TYR A 40 5.95 -4.68 -9.45
N ASN A 41 5.59 -4.66 -10.73
CA ASN A 41 4.22 -4.38 -11.16
C ASN A 41 3.24 -5.46 -10.77
N THR A 42 3.64 -6.73 -10.80
CA THR A 42 2.78 -7.82 -10.33
C THR A 42 2.42 -7.63 -8.87
N THR A 43 3.40 -7.33 -8.00
CA THR A 43 3.13 -7.06 -6.58
C THR A 43 2.24 -5.84 -6.39
N PHE A 44 2.44 -4.81 -7.21
CA PHE A 44 1.63 -3.60 -7.19
C PHE A 44 0.16 -3.89 -7.56
N PHE A 45 -0.10 -4.53 -8.70
CA PHE A 45 -1.45 -4.81 -9.16
C PHE A 45 -2.19 -5.85 -8.30
N LEU A 46 -1.47 -6.81 -7.71
CA LEU A 46 -2.07 -7.73 -6.74
C LEU A 46 -2.69 -6.97 -5.55
N SER A 47 -2.06 -5.88 -5.11
CA SER A 47 -2.59 -5.06 -4.00
C SER A 47 -3.90 -4.34 -4.34
N TRP A 48 -4.08 -3.91 -5.60
CA TRP A 48 -5.27 -3.19 -6.07
C TRP A 48 -6.52 -4.08 -6.17
N GLY A 49 -6.37 -5.34 -6.62
CA GLY A 49 -7.51 -6.24 -6.84
C GLY A 49 -7.84 -7.15 -5.66
N LEU A 50 -6.81 -7.70 -5.01
CA LEU A 50 -7.02 -8.73 -3.97
C LEU A 50 -7.52 -8.16 -2.66
N ALA A 51 -7.14 -6.93 -2.30
CA ALA A 51 -7.56 -6.32 -1.04
C ALA A 51 -9.09 -6.21 -0.95
N CYS A 52 -9.74 -5.74 -2.02
CA CYS A 52 -11.20 -5.64 -2.03
C CYS A 52 -11.89 -7.01 -2.02
N THR A 53 -11.32 -7.96 -2.76
CA THR A 53 -11.88 -9.31 -2.92
C THR A 53 -11.75 -10.16 -1.66
N ILE A 54 -10.61 -10.06 -0.96
CA ILE A 54 -10.26 -10.94 0.16
C ILE A 54 -10.54 -10.27 1.51
N ILE A 55 -10.49 -8.94 1.59
CA ILE A 55 -10.61 -8.21 2.86
C ILE A 55 -11.95 -7.50 2.93
N SER A 56 -12.18 -6.44 2.14
CA SER A 56 -13.35 -5.59 2.34
C SER A 56 -14.66 -6.31 2.02
N GLY A 57 -14.73 -7.07 0.91
CA GLY A 57 -15.92 -7.80 0.50
C GLY A 57 -16.40 -8.78 1.58
N PRO A 58 -15.59 -9.80 1.94
CA PRO A 58 -15.96 -10.77 2.97
C PRO A 58 -16.26 -10.14 4.33
N LEU A 59 -15.55 -9.07 4.70
CA LEU A 59 -15.83 -8.34 5.94
C LEU A 59 -17.20 -7.66 5.91
N ILE A 60 -17.54 -6.99 4.81
CA ILE A 60 -18.83 -6.33 4.65
C ILE A 60 -19.95 -7.37 4.64
N ASP A 61 -19.80 -8.44 3.87
CA ASP A 61 -20.77 -9.52 3.76
C ASP A 61 -21.01 -10.19 5.12
N PHE A 62 -19.93 -10.44 5.88
CA PHE A 62 -20.02 -10.99 7.23
C PHE A 62 -20.79 -10.05 8.17
N LEU A 63 -20.45 -8.76 8.20
CA LEU A 63 -21.13 -7.80 9.08
C LEU A 63 -22.62 -7.66 8.73
N ILE A 64 -22.96 -7.61 7.45
CA ILE A 64 -24.36 -7.59 7.01
C ILE A 64 -25.06 -8.90 7.39
N GLY A 65 -24.40 -10.04 7.21
CA GLY A 65 -24.91 -11.37 7.59
C GLY A 65 -25.21 -11.51 9.07
N GLU A 66 -24.44 -10.85 9.94
CA GLU A 66 -24.65 -10.77 11.39
C GLU A 66 -25.74 -9.75 11.80
N GLY A 67 -26.37 -9.08 10.83
CA GLY A 67 -27.47 -8.15 11.06
C GLY A 67 -27.05 -6.70 11.31
N PHE A 68 -25.78 -6.34 11.10
CA PHE A 68 -25.36 -4.93 11.11
C PHE A 68 -25.87 -4.19 9.87
N GLY A 69 -26.15 -2.89 10.02
CA GLY A 69 -26.57 -2.06 8.89
C GLY A 69 -25.46 -1.83 7.86
N GLU A 70 -25.82 -1.68 6.59
CA GLU A 70 -24.89 -1.50 5.47
C GLU A 70 -23.90 -0.35 5.70
N ILE A 71 -24.39 0.80 6.17
CA ILE A 71 -23.54 1.98 6.43
C ILE A 71 -22.43 1.64 7.44
N PHE A 72 -22.77 0.90 8.49
CA PHE A 72 -21.80 0.47 9.50
C PHE A 72 -20.77 -0.50 8.90
N ALA A 73 -21.22 -1.46 8.10
CA ALA A 73 -20.34 -2.42 7.45
C ALA A 73 -19.32 -1.73 6.52
N TYR A 74 -19.76 -0.79 5.67
CA TYR A 74 -18.87 -0.03 4.79
C TYR A 74 -17.91 0.88 5.56
N GLN A 75 -18.37 1.55 6.61
CA GLN A 75 -17.50 2.37 7.47
C GLN A 75 -16.44 1.51 8.17
N THR A 76 -16.80 0.31 8.60
CA THR A 76 -15.88 -0.64 9.22
C THR A 76 -14.81 -1.11 8.23
N ALA A 77 -15.20 -1.43 7.00
CA ALA A 77 -14.24 -1.77 5.94
C ALA A 77 -13.29 -0.61 5.63
N PHE A 78 -13.78 0.63 5.63
CA PHE A 78 -12.93 1.81 5.50
C PHE A 78 -11.90 1.94 6.64
N LEU A 79 -12.33 1.73 7.89
CA LEU A 79 -11.42 1.76 9.05
C LEU A 79 -10.37 0.66 9.00
N VAL A 80 -10.75 -0.55 8.58
CA VAL A 80 -9.80 -1.66 8.36
C VAL A 80 -8.79 -1.30 7.27
N GLY A 81 -9.23 -0.70 6.16
CA GLY A 81 -8.33 -0.18 5.13
C GLY A 81 -7.34 0.84 5.69
N ALA A 82 -7.82 1.83 6.47
CA ALA A 82 -6.97 2.82 7.10
C ALA A 82 -5.94 2.21 8.07
N LEU A 83 -6.32 1.18 8.83
CA LEU A 83 -5.42 0.46 9.73
C LEU A 83 -4.33 -0.30 8.96
N ILE A 84 -4.68 -0.98 7.86
CA ILE A 84 -3.72 -1.66 6.99
C ILE A 84 -2.73 -0.66 6.40
N THR A 85 -3.21 0.51 5.94
CA THR A 85 -2.34 1.58 5.44
C THR A 85 -1.38 2.08 6.52
N LEU A 86 -1.85 2.26 7.76
CA LEU A 86 -1.01 2.67 8.88
C LEU A 86 0.09 1.64 9.19
N ILE A 87 -0.27 0.34 9.22
CA ILE A 87 0.71 -0.75 9.40
C ILE A 87 1.76 -0.72 8.28
N GLY A 88 1.34 -0.57 7.03
CA GLY A 88 2.25 -0.45 5.88
C GLY A 88 3.20 0.73 6.00
N LEU A 89 2.70 1.89 6.44
CA LEU A 89 3.52 3.08 6.67
C LEU A 89 4.56 2.84 7.78
N ILE A 90 4.17 2.22 8.90
CA ILE A 90 5.10 1.90 10.00
C ILE A 90 6.22 0.99 9.51
N ILE A 91 5.88 -0.09 8.78
CA ILE A 91 6.87 -1.01 8.21
C ILE A 91 7.81 -0.27 7.27
N PHE A 92 7.27 0.55 6.37
CA PHE A 92 8.06 1.31 5.40
C PHE A 92 9.04 2.27 6.08
N LEU A 93 8.59 3.04 7.07
CA LEU A 93 9.45 3.94 7.83
C LEU A 93 10.51 3.19 8.62
N ALA A 94 10.16 2.06 9.24
CA ALA A 94 11.12 1.24 9.97
C ALA A 94 12.22 0.69 9.07
N LEU A 95 11.87 0.21 7.87
CA LEU A 95 12.82 -0.28 6.88
C LEU A 95 13.73 0.83 6.36
N GLU A 96 13.18 2.00 6.06
CA GLU A 96 13.96 3.15 5.56
C GLU A 96 14.96 3.64 6.62
N ILE A 97 14.53 3.76 7.88
CA ILE A 97 15.42 4.11 9.00
C ILE A 97 16.51 3.07 9.15
N TRP A 98 16.17 1.78 9.12
CA TRP A 98 17.12 0.69 9.24
C TRP A 98 18.18 0.71 8.12
N ILE A 99 17.77 0.93 6.87
CA ILE A 99 18.69 1.03 5.72
C ILE A 99 19.64 2.22 5.90
N LYS A 100 19.13 3.39 6.31
CA LYS A 100 19.99 4.57 6.55
C LYS A 100 21.00 4.35 7.66
N LEU A 101 20.60 3.73 8.77
CA LEU A 101 21.50 3.39 9.87
C LEU A 101 22.60 2.42 9.41
N LYS A 102 22.24 1.36 8.68
CA LYS A 102 23.20 0.40 8.12
C LYS A 102 24.20 1.08 7.18
N ASN A 103 23.73 1.93 6.27
CA ASN A 103 24.61 2.62 5.32
C ASN A 103 25.55 3.63 5.99
N ASN A 104 25.11 4.29 7.06
CA ASN A 104 25.97 5.17 7.85
C ASN A 104 27.04 4.41 8.66
N ILE A 105 26.76 3.17 9.07
CA ILE A 105 27.74 2.29 9.72
C ILE A 105 28.78 1.80 8.71
N VAL A 106 28.36 1.42 7.49
CA VAL A 106 29.28 0.90 6.45
C VAL A 106 30.17 1.99 5.85
N LYS A 107 29.74 3.26 5.88
CA LYS A 107 30.54 4.42 5.41
C LYS A 107 31.56 4.93 6.44
N LYS A 108 31.50 4.50 7.70
CA LYS A 108 32.44 4.89 8.76
C LYS A 108 33.55 3.85 8.90
#